data_AF-W1XLE0-F1
#
_entry.id   AF-W1XLE0-F1
#
_cell.length_a   1.000
_cell.length_b   1.000
_cell.length_c   1.000
_cell.angle_alpha   90.00
_cell.angle_beta   90.00
_cell.angle_gamma   90.00
#
_symmetry.space_group_name_H-M   'P 1'
#
loop_
_entity.id
_entity.type
_entity.pdbx_description
1 polymer ?
#
loop_
_entity_poly.entity_id
_entity_poly.type
_entity_poly.pdbx_seq_one_letter_code
_entity_poly.pdbx_strand_id
1 'polypeptide(L)'
;AKDPVYRKMESDMHNLQPSVGEVNGDRGNFMYSQWNGGEGQYGQCAMKVDFKEKVAEPPARARGAIARTYFYMRDQYNLTLSR
;
A
#
# COMPACT_ATOMS: atom_id res chain seq x y z
N ALA A 1 -15.36 2.66 14.06
CA ALA A 1 -16.51 2.57 13.13
C ALA A 1 -17.72 1.88 13.75
N LYS A 2 -18.95 2.10 13.24
CA LYS A 2 -20.15 1.38 13.69
C LYS A 2 -20.28 -0.03 13.07
N ASP A 3 -19.64 -0.27 11.93
CA ASP A 3 -19.65 -1.56 11.23
C ASP A 3 -18.68 -2.57 11.91
N PRO A 4 -19.16 -3.72 12.41
CA PRO A 4 -18.32 -4.73 13.05
C PRO A 4 -17.34 -5.41 12.10
N VAL A 5 -17.69 -5.55 10.81
CA VAL A 5 -16.82 -6.16 9.80
C VAL A 5 -15.65 -5.21 9.52
N TYR A 6 -15.92 -3.92 9.34
CA TYR A 6 -14.87 -2.92 9.16
C TYR A 6 -13.92 -2.88 10.36
N ARG A 7 -14.46 -2.92 11.60
CA ARG A 7 -13.62 -2.94 12.81
C ARG A 7 -12.66 -4.13 12.84
N LYS A 8 -13.08 -5.29 12.31
CA LYS A 8 -12.22 -6.46 12.17
C LYS A 8 -11.15 -6.25 11.09
N MET A 9 -11.50 -5.62 9.96
CA MET A 9 -10.54 -5.33 8.89
C MET A 9 -9.49 -4.29 9.30
N GLU A 10 -9.90 -3.19 9.94
CA GLU A 10 -8.98 -2.08 10.32
C GLU A 10 -7.99 -2.48 11.42
N SER A 11 -8.34 -3.49 12.23
CA SER A 11 -7.51 -3.99 13.33
C SER A 11 -6.75 -5.29 13.00
N ASP A 12 -6.83 -5.79 11.77
CA ASP A 12 -6.09 -6.99 11.36
C ASP A 12 -4.59 -6.68 11.22
N MET A 13 -3.79 -7.32 12.08
CA MET A 13 -2.34 -7.13 12.15
C MET A 13 -1.60 -7.57 10.88
N HIS A 14 -2.18 -8.41 10.03
CA HIS A 14 -1.58 -8.77 8.74
C HIS A 14 -1.55 -7.59 7.75
N ASN A 15 -2.36 -6.55 7.99
CA ASN A 15 -2.46 -5.34 7.17
C ASN A 15 -1.87 -4.08 7.84
N LEU A 16 -1.24 -4.23 9.01
CA LEU A 16 -0.62 -3.12 9.75
C LEU A 16 0.89 -3.24 9.74
N GLN A 17 1.58 -2.20 9.25
CA GLN A 17 3.04 -2.14 9.18
C GLN A 17 3.53 -0.76 9.60
N PRO A 18 4.62 -0.64 10.39
CA PRO A 18 5.26 0.64 10.63
C PRO A 18 5.79 1.26 9.32
N SER A 19 5.53 2.54 9.15
CA SER A 19 5.95 3.35 8.01
C SER A 19 6.47 4.72 8.44
N VAL A 20 7.31 5.34 7.62
CA VAL A 20 7.66 6.76 7.78
C VAL A 20 6.41 7.61 7.53
N GLY A 21 6.12 8.57 8.41
CA GLY A 21 4.88 9.36 8.38
C GLY A 21 4.66 10.11 7.06
N GLU A 22 5.73 10.71 6.51
CA GLU A 22 5.72 11.37 5.20
C GLU A 22 5.34 10.40 4.07
N VAL A 23 6.04 9.26 3.98
CA VAL A 23 5.76 8.22 2.97
C VAL A 23 4.32 7.68 3.09
N ASN A 24 3.82 7.52 4.31
CA ASN A 24 2.44 7.12 4.55
C ASN A 24 1.43 8.18 4.09
N GLY A 25 1.69 9.45 4.41
CA GLY A 25 0.88 10.59 3.99
C GLY A 25 0.83 10.73 2.48
N ASP A 26 1.99 10.71 1.82
CA ASP A 26 2.11 10.88 0.38
C ASP A 26 1.50 9.71 -0.40
N ARG A 27 1.71 8.47 0.06
CA ARG A 27 1.11 7.29 -0.57
C ARG A 27 -0.41 7.32 -0.44
N GLY A 28 -0.94 7.77 0.71
CA GLY A 28 -2.38 7.86 0.97
C GLY A 28 -3.14 6.56 0.62
N ASN A 29 -4.12 6.68 -0.28
CA ASN A 29 -4.90 5.57 -0.81
C ASN A 29 -4.53 5.18 -2.25
N PHE A 30 -3.35 5.57 -2.73
CA PHE A 30 -2.90 5.29 -4.09
C PHE A 30 -2.60 3.81 -4.30
N MET A 31 -2.91 3.33 -5.50
CA MET A 31 -2.63 1.95 -5.90
C MET A 31 -1.13 1.75 -6.10
N TYR A 32 -0.65 0.54 -5.80
CA TYR A 32 0.74 0.20 -6.06
C TYR A 32 0.93 -0.16 -7.54
N SER A 33 2.02 0.33 -8.12
CA SER A 33 2.45 0.04 -9.49
C SER A 33 3.98 -0.03 -9.55
N GLN A 34 4.53 -0.25 -10.74
CA GLN A 34 5.95 -0.19 -11.02
C GLN A 34 6.16 0.47 -12.39
N TRP A 35 7.09 1.42 -12.47
CA TRP A 35 7.41 2.12 -13.72
C TRP A 35 8.88 2.56 -13.78
N ASN A 36 9.32 2.96 -14.96
CA ASN A 36 10.67 3.45 -15.20
C ASN A 36 10.76 4.95 -14.90
N GLY A 37 11.82 5.38 -14.21
CA GLY A 37 12.05 6.80 -13.88
C GLY A 37 11.35 7.26 -12.59
N GLY A 38 11.56 8.53 -12.22
CA GLY A 38 10.95 9.13 -11.02
C GLY A 38 11.66 8.77 -9.70
N GLU A 39 12.91 8.30 -9.77
CA GLU A 39 13.73 8.03 -8.58
C GLU A 39 14.13 9.33 -7.85
N GLY A 40 14.42 9.22 -6.55
CA GLY A 40 15.06 10.28 -5.76
C GLY A 40 14.14 11.12 -4.88
N GLN A 41 12.81 10.95 -4.96
CA GLN A 41 11.83 11.71 -4.14
C GLN A 41 12.10 11.59 -2.63
N TYR A 42 12.60 10.44 -2.18
CA TYR A 42 12.89 10.16 -0.77
C TYR A 42 14.39 9.81 -0.54
N GLY A 43 15.28 10.43 -1.33
CA GLY A 43 16.73 10.22 -1.22
C GLY A 43 17.14 8.77 -1.52
N GLN A 44 17.73 8.08 -0.54
CA GLN A 44 18.15 6.68 -0.67
C GLN A 44 16.98 5.69 -0.64
N CYS A 45 15.79 6.12 -0.17
CA CYS A 45 14.61 5.28 -0.22
C CYS A 45 14.03 5.27 -1.64
N ALA A 46 14.06 4.10 -2.29
CA ALA A 46 13.57 3.91 -3.66
C ALA A 46 12.03 3.94 -3.80
N MET A 47 11.31 4.50 -2.83
CA MET A 47 9.87 4.74 -2.94
C MET A 47 9.62 5.82 -4.00
N LYS A 48 8.52 5.70 -4.74
CA LYS A 48 8.05 6.74 -5.67
C LYS A 48 6.56 6.98 -5.49
N VAL A 49 6.13 8.22 -5.67
CA VAL A 49 4.72 8.62 -5.64
C VAL A 49 4.44 9.54 -6.83
N ASP A 50 3.52 9.12 -7.69
CA ASP A 50 2.95 9.97 -8.72
C ASP A 50 1.57 10.48 -8.24
N PHE A 51 1.54 11.74 -7.82
CA PHE A 51 0.32 12.39 -7.35
C PHE A 51 -0.70 12.67 -8.47
N LYS A 52 -0.23 12.79 -9.71
CA LYS A 52 -1.08 13.10 -10.86
C LYS A 52 -1.84 11.84 -11.28
N GLU A 53 -1.11 10.74 -11.45
CA GLU A 53 -1.68 9.44 -11.83
C GLU A 53 -2.19 8.63 -10.62
N LYS A 54 -1.95 9.11 -9.39
CA LYS A 54 -2.40 8.51 -8.13
C LYS A 54 -1.91 7.07 -7.96
N VAL A 55 -0.63 6.85 -8.25
CA VAL A 55 0.07 5.57 -8.09
C VAL A 55 1.34 5.71 -7.27
N ALA A 56 1.70 4.64 -6.57
CA ALA A 56 2.92 4.57 -5.77
C ALA A 56 3.76 3.35 -6.16
N GLU A 57 5.07 3.53 -6.31
CA GLU A 57 6.01 2.42 -6.50
C GLU A 57 6.72 2.13 -5.18
N PRO A 58 6.46 0.98 -4.55
CA PRO A 58 7.15 0.62 -3.33
C PRO A 58 8.56 0.08 -3.63
N PRO A 59 9.52 0.23 -2.70
CA PRO A 59 10.83 -0.40 -2.81
C PRO A 59 10.73 -1.91 -3.01
N ALA A 60 11.63 -2.50 -3.80
CA ALA A 60 11.64 -3.93 -4.11
C ALA A 60 11.52 -4.83 -2.86
N ARG A 61 12.19 -4.47 -1.76
CA ARG A 61 12.13 -5.19 -0.47
C ARG A 61 10.72 -5.33 0.13
N ALA A 62 9.78 -4.46 -0.23
CA ALA A 62 8.42 -4.45 0.32
C ALA A 62 7.39 -5.15 -0.60
N ARG A 63 7.68 -5.29 -1.90
CA ARG A 63 6.72 -5.74 -2.93
C ARG A 63 6.06 -7.08 -2.60
N GLY A 64 6.86 -8.07 -2.20
CA GLY A 64 6.34 -9.40 -1.89
C GLY A 64 5.41 -9.42 -0.67
N ALA A 65 5.72 -8.64 0.37
CA ALA A 65 4.86 -8.53 1.55
C ALA A 65 3.54 -7.83 1.19
N ILE A 66 3.62 -6.71 0.48
CA ILE A 66 2.43 -5.97 -0.01
C ILE A 66 1.52 -6.90 -0.82
N ALA A 67 2.06 -7.62 -1.81
CA ALA A 67 1.27 -8.49 -2.67
C ALA A 67 0.54 -9.59 -1.87
N ARG A 68 1.22 -10.23 -0.92
CA ARG A 68 0.61 -11.24 -0.04
C ARG A 68 -0.45 -10.65 0.87
N THR A 69 -0.22 -9.48 1.45
CA THR A 69 -1.22 -8.79 2.27
C THR A 69 -2.46 -8.44 1.43
N TYR A 70 -2.32 -7.95 0.19
CA TYR A 70 -3.46 -7.69 -0.69
C TYR A 70 -4.27 -8.95 -0.97
N PHE A 71 -3.63 -10.08 -1.29
CA PHE A 71 -4.34 -11.33 -1.52
C PHE A 71 -4.94 -11.92 -0.24
N TYR A 72 -4.26 -11.80 0.89
CA TYR A 72 -4.81 -12.16 2.19
C TYR A 72 -6.09 -11.37 2.48
N MET A 73 -6.07 -10.05 2.35
CA MET A 73 -7.24 -9.19 2.60
C MET A 73 -8.37 -9.48 1.61
N ARG A 74 -8.04 -9.75 0.33
CA ARG A 74 -9.01 -10.19 -0.69
C ARG A 74 -9.73 -11.47 -0.25
N ASP A 75 -8.97 -12.50 0.14
CA ASP A 75 -9.51 -13.82 0.43
C ASP A 75 -10.22 -13.88 1.79
N GLN A 76 -9.67 -13.24 2.82
CA GLN A 76 -10.25 -13.24 4.17
C GLN A 76 -11.54 -12.45 4.27
N TYR A 77 -11.66 -11.37 3.49
CA TYR A 77 -12.78 -10.43 3.59
C TYR A 77 -13.60 -10.34 2.31
N ASN A 78 -13.34 -11.23 1.35
CA ASN A 78 -14.06 -11.36 0.08
C ASN A 78 -14.13 -10.03 -0.70
N LEU A 79 -13.03 -9.28 -0.70
CA LEU A 79 -12.89 -8.00 -1.40
C LEU A 79 -12.61 -8.22 -2.89
N THR A 80 -13.04 -7.29 -3.73
CA THR A 80 -12.71 -7.32 -5.16
C THR A 80 -11.45 -6.51 -5.43
N LEU A 81 -10.49 -7.12 -6.16
CA LEU A 81 -9.35 -6.40 -6.73
C LEU A 81 -9.60 -6.17 -8.23
N SER A 82 -9.15 -5.02 -8.75
CA SER A 82 -9.15 -4.77 -10.19
C SER A 82 -8.28 -5.82 -10.91
N ARG A 83 -8.63 -6.11 -12.16
CA ARG A 83 -7.84 -6.99 -13.03
C ARG A 83 -6.57 -6.31 -13.53
#